data_AF-A0A161YYQ5-F1
#
_entry.id   AF-A0A161YYQ5-F1
#
_cell.length_a   1.000
_cell.length_b   1.000
_cell.length_c   1.000
_cell.angle_alpha   90.00
_cell.angle_beta   90.00
_cell.angle_gamma   90.00
#
_symmetry.space_group_name_H-M   'P 1'
#
loop_
_entity.id
_entity.type
_entity.pdbx_description
1 polymer ?
#
loop_
_entity_poly.entity_id
_entity_poly.type
_entity_poly.pdbx_seq_one_letter_code
_entity_poly.pdbx_strand_id
1 'polypeptide(L)'
;MFSLMCAWYAFFSLLAILAYGFDKYAAIRGQWRVRESTLHLLSLLGGWIGALMAQRLFRHKRSKQRFMLVFWGSVFVNLLGLVLVLSQWSAFM
;
A
#
# COMPACT_ATOMS: atom_id res chain seq x y z
N MET A 1 -21.00 -6.52 3.63
CA MET A 1 -19.65 -7.09 3.75
C MET A 1 -18.74 -6.64 2.62
N PHE A 2 -19.11 -6.83 1.35
CA PHE A 2 -18.36 -6.25 0.21
C PHE A 2 -18.18 -4.73 0.30
N SER A 3 -19.21 -4.00 0.73
CA SER A 3 -19.14 -2.55 0.96
C SER A 3 -18.08 -2.14 1.99
N LEU A 4 -17.94 -2.91 3.08
CA LEU A 4 -16.92 -2.67 4.11
C LEU A 4 -15.51 -2.91 3.57
N MET A 5 -15.32 -3.96 2.77
CA MET A 5 -14.03 -4.23 2.12
C MET A 5 -13.65 -3.12 1.14
N CYS A 6 -14.58 -2.67 0.30
CA CYS A 6 -14.33 -1.55 -0.62
C CYS A 6 -13.94 -0.27 0.13
N ALA A 7 -14.66 0.07 1.21
CA ALA A 7 -14.35 1.22 2.05
C ALA A 7 -12.96 1.11 2.69
N TRP A 8 -12.59 -0.07 3.19
CA TRP A 8 -11.28 -0.35 3.76
C TRP A 8 -10.15 -0.14 2.74
N TYR A 9 -10.25 -0.76 1.57
CA TYR A 9 -9.26 -0.61 0.49
C TYR A 9 -9.14 0.83 -0.01
N ALA A 10 -10.26 1.55 -0.13
CA ALA A 10 -10.27 2.95 -0.53
C ALA A 10 -9.56 3.84 0.51
N PHE A 11 -9.85 3.62 1.80
CA PHE A 11 -9.24 4.37 2.90
C PHE A 11 -7.72 4.18 2.95
N PHE A 12 -7.25 2.93 2.91
CA PHE A 12 -5.81 2.64 2.92
C PHE A 12 -5.10 3.10 1.64
N SER A 13 -5.77 3.05 0.49
CA SER A 13 -5.21 3.59 -0.76
C SER A 13 -5.05 5.11 -0.70
N LEU A 14 -6.03 5.82 -0.14
CA LEU A 14 -5.94 7.27 0.05
C LEU A 14 -4.80 7.64 1.01
N LEU A 15 -4.72 6.95 2.15
CA LEU A 15 -3.64 7.08 3.11
C LEU A 15 -2.26 6.84 2.46
N ALA A 16 -2.16 5.85 1.57
CA ALA A 16 -0.91 5.55 0.88
C ALA A 16 -0.50 6.70 -0.04
N ILE A 17 -1.43 7.25 -0.82
CA ILE A 17 -1.16 8.39 -1.69
C ILE A 17 -0.70 9.61 -0.88
N LEU A 18 -1.36 9.90 0.23
CA LEU A 18 -1.00 11.01 1.13
C LEU A 18 0.38 10.81 1.75
N ALA A 19 0.69 9.61 2.25
CA ALA A 19 1.98 9.30 2.84
C ALA A 19 3.14 9.47 1.84
N TYR A 20 2.98 8.99 0.60
CA TYR A 20 3.97 9.19 -0.46
C TYR A 20 4.08 10.66 -0.89
N GLY A 21 2.97 11.40 -0.94
CA GLY A 21 2.97 12.83 -1.22
C GLY A 21 3.70 13.63 -0.15
N PHE A 22 3.46 13.31 1.12
CA PHE A 22 4.16 13.90 2.26
C PHE A 22 5.64 13.56 2.25
N ASP A 23 6.03 12.33 1.92
CA ASP A 23 7.44 11.94 1.77
C ASP A 23 8.15 12.79 0.71
N LYS A 24 7.50 13.03 -0.45
CA LYS A 24 8.05 13.91 -1.49
C LYS A 24 8.17 15.36 -1.01
N TYR A 25 7.15 15.88 -0.35
CA TYR A 25 7.15 17.24 0.20
C TYR A 25 8.25 17.43 1.26
N ALA A 26 8.40 16.47 2.17
CA ALA A 26 9.45 16.45 3.17
C ALA A 26 10.85 16.36 2.53
N ALA A 27 11.00 15.57 1.45
CA ALA A 27 12.25 15.48 0.71
C ALA A 27 12.65 16.81 0.03
N ILE A 28 11.68 17.61 -0.44
CA ILE A 28 11.93 18.93 -1.04
C ILE A 28 12.31 19.95 0.05
N ARG A 29 11.68 19.90 1.22
CA ARG A 29 11.92 20.84 2.32
C ARG A 29 13.06 20.45 3.27
N GLY A 30 13.79 19.37 2.98
CA GLY A 30 14.85 18.87 3.87
C GLY A 30 14.34 18.40 5.24
N GLN A 31 13.06 18.08 5.34
CA GLN A 31 12.38 17.64 6.57
C GLN A 31 12.53 16.12 6.77
N TRP A 32 12.08 15.64 7.92
CA TRP A 32 12.15 14.21 8.24
C TRP A 32 11.32 13.38 7.25
N ARG A 33 11.97 12.47 6.52
CA ARG A 33 11.34 11.58 5.53
C ARG A 33 10.51 10.49 6.20
N VAL A 34 9.46 10.03 5.52
CA VAL A 34 8.62 8.94 6.02
C VAL A 34 9.42 7.64 6.02
N ARG A 35 9.33 6.86 7.09
CA ARG A 35 10.02 5.57 7.19
C ARG A 35 9.49 4.62 6.12
N GLU A 36 10.39 3.89 5.46
CA GLU A 36 10.02 2.91 4.43
C GLU A 36 9.09 1.82 4.98
N SER A 37 9.25 1.45 6.26
CA SER A 37 8.37 0.51 6.96
C SER A 37 6.90 0.94 7.00
N THR A 38 6.61 2.23 7.16
CA THR A 38 5.24 2.76 7.18
C THR A 38 4.59 2.60 5.81
N LEU A 39 5.34 2.83 4.72
CA LEU A 39 4.84 2.66 3.35
C LEU A 39 4.54 1.19 3.02
N HIS A 40 5.37 0.27 3.52
CA HIS A 40 5.12 -1.17 3.39
C HIS A 40 3.91 -1.62 4.21
N LEU A 41 3.76 -1.14 5.45
CA LEU A 41 2.59 -1.40 6.29
C LEU A 41 1.28 -0.95 5.62
N LEU A 42 1.24 0.26 5.06
CA LEU A 42 0.05 0.73 4.35
C LEU A 42 -0.26 -0.15 3.13
N SER A 43 0.76 -0.60 2.41
CA SER A 43 0.59 -1.49 1.26
C SER A 43 0.03 -2.85 1.70
N LEU A 44 0.51 -3.37 2.83
CA LEU A 44 0.09 -4.65 3.42
C LEU A 44 -1.34 -4.59 3.98
N LEU A 45 -1.79 -3.43 4.46
CA LEU A 45 -3.16 -3.22 4.96
C LEU A 45 -4.22 -3.03 3.85
N GLY A 46 -3.81 -3.02 2.58
CA GLY A 46 -4.70 -2.87 1.42
C GLY A 46 -4.48 -1.59 0.61
N GLY A 47 -3.55 -0.74 1.02
CA GLY A 47 -3.22 0.51 0.32
C GLY A 47 -2.31 0.34 -0.90
N TRP A 48 -2.06 -0.89 -1.35
CA TRP A 48 -1.10 -1.19 -2.41
C TRP A 48 -1.46 -0.54 -3.76
N ILE A 49 -2.76 -0.40 -4.08
CA ILE A 49 -3.23 0.28 -5.29
C ILE A 49 -2.86 1.77 -5.22
N GLY A 50 -3.20 2.44 -4.11
CA GLY A 50 -2.81 3.82 -3.87
C GLY A 50 -1.29 4.03 -3.85
N ALA A 51 -0.55 3.10 -3.24
CA ALA A 51 0.91 3.13 -3.20
C ALA A 51 1.53 3.00 -4.61
N LEU A 52 1.03 2.09 -5.46
CA LEU A 52 1.46 1.98 -6.87
C LEU A 52 1.18 3.27 -7.65
N MET A 53 0.00 3.85 -7.45
CA MET A 53 -0.39 5.09 -8.11
C MET A 53 0.51 6.24 -7.67
N ALA A 54 0.79 6.34 -6.37
CA ALA A 54 1.70 7.34 -5.81
C ALA A 54 3.14 7.16 -6.30
N GLN A 55 3.66 5.93 -6.35
CA GLN A 55 4.98 5.64 -6.94
C GLN A 55 5.07 6.07 -8.42
N ARG A 56 3.96 5.96 -9.17
CA ARG A 56 3.89 6.44 -10.56
C ARG A 56 3.84 7.97 -10.63
N LEU A 57 2.95 8.61 -9.87
CA LEU A 57 2.75 10.06 -9.84
C LEU A 57 3.98 10.82 -9.37
N PHE A 58 4.59 10.36 -8.28
CA PHE A 58 5.70 11.07 -7.67
C PHE A 58 7.06 10.73 -8.28
N ARG A 59 7.13 9.69 -9.14
CA ARG A 59 8.36 9.10 -9.71
C ARG A 59 9.45 8.88 -8.64
N HIS A 60 9.02 8.68 -7.39
CA HIS A 60 9.89 8.66 -6.22
C HIS A 60 10.17 7.20 -5.83
N LYS A 61 11.43 6.89 -5.52
CA LYS A 61 11.91 5.57 -5.04
C LYS A 61 11.61 4.33 -5.89
N ARG A 62 11.28 4.47 -7.19
CA ARG A 62 11.11 3.31 -8.10
C ARG A 62 12.42 2.57 -8.44
N SER A 63 13.57 3.24 -8.27
CA SER A 63 14.90 2.71 -8.61
C SER A 63 15.50 1.78 -7.53
N LYS A 64 15.01 1.84 -6.27
CA LYS A 64 15.51 0.96 -5.22
C LYS A 64 14.86 -0.41 -5.31
N GLN A 65 15.57 -1.38 -5.91
CA GLN A 65 15.11 -2.78 -6.02
C GLN A 65 14.67 -3.38 -4.68
N ARG A 66 15.40 -3.11 -3.59
CA ARG A 66 15.02 -3.60 -2.24
C ARG A 66 13.64 -3.10 -1.80
N PHE A 67 13.30 -1.85 -2.12
CA PHE A 67 11.99 -1.28 -1.79
C PHE A 67 10.87 -1.94 -2.60
N MET A 68 11.11 -2.18 -3.89
CA MET A 68 10.17 -2.90 -4.75
C MET A 68 9.96 -4.36 -4.31
N LEU A 69 11.03 -5.06 -3.88
CA LEU A 69 10.93 -6.43 -3.36
C LEU A 69 10.02 -6.51 -2.13
N VAL A 70 10.24 -5.63 -1.13
CA VAL A 70 9.41 -5.62 0.09
C VAL A 70 7.98 -5.17 -0.23
N PHE A 71 7.81 -4.21 -1.15
CA PHE A 71 6.48 -3.81 -1.62
C PHE A 71 5.72 -4.98 -2.25
N TRP A 72 6.31 -5.69 -3.22
CA TRP A 72 5.69 -6.84 -3.85
C TRP A 72 5.44 -7.99 -2.88
N GLY A 73 6.35 -8.22 -1.92
CA GLY A 73 6.11 -9.17 -0.82
C GLY A 73 4.88 -8.79 0.01
N SER A 74 4.71 -7.51 0.32
CA SER A 74 3.54 -6.99 1.05
C SER A 74 2.24 -7.22 0.26
N VAL A 75 2.27 -6.99 -1.06
CA VAL A 75 1.13 -7.24 -1.96
C VAL A 75 0.79 -8.72 -1.99
N PHE A 76 1.78 -9.59 -2.10
CA PHE A 76 1.58 -11.04 -2.16
C PHE A 76 0.95 -11.58 -0.88
N VAL A 77 1.42 -11.11 0.29
CA VAL A 77 0.83 -11.45 1.59
C VAL A 77 -0.61 -10.96 1.70
N ASN A 78 -0.89 -9.74 1.26
CA ASN A 78 -2.25 -9.19 1.28
C ASN A 78 -3.20 -9.98 0.36
N LEU A 79 -2.74 -10.35 -0.85
CA LEU A 79 -3.52 -11.17 -1.78
C LEU A 79 -3.79 -12.58 -1.22
N LEU A 80 -2.77 -13.22 -0.62
CA LEU A 80 -2.92 -14.52 0.03
C LEU A 80 -3.97 -14.48 1.14
N GLY A 81 -3.91 -13.46 2.00
CA GLY A 81 -4.91 -13.24 3.04
C GLY A 81 -6.32 -13.06 2.46
N LEU A 82 -6.45 -12.25 1.40
CA LEU A 82 -7.73 -12.04 0.72
C LEU A 82 -8.29 -13.34 0.13
N VAL A 83 -7.47 -14.14 -0.55
CA VAL A 83 -7.87 -15.43 -1.14
C VAL A 83 -8.32 -16.42 -0.06
N LEU A 84 -7.61 -16.51 1.07
CA LEU A 84 -7.98 -17.37 2.19
C LEU A 84 -9.32 -16.95 2.83
N VAL A 85 -9.56 -15.65 2.96
CA VAL A 85 -10.83 -15.12 3.48
C VAL A 85 -11.96 -15.43 2.51
N LEU A 86 -11.74 -15.24 1.20
CA LEU A 86 -12.72 -15.56 0.17
C LEU A 86 -13.00 -17.06 0.06
N SER A 87 -11.99 -17.92 0.18
CA SER A 87 -12.15 -19.37 0.10
C SER A 87 -12.94 -19.94 1.28
N GLN A 88 -12.74 -19.39 2.49
CA GLN A 88 -13.55 -19.75 3.66
C GLN A 88 -14.99 -19.29 3.52
N TRP A 89 -15.21 -18.12 2.90
CA TRP A 89 -16.55 -17.62 2.63
C TRP A 89 -17.30 -18.49 1.61
N SER A 90 -16.63 -18.90 0.52
CA SER A 90 -17.24 -19.79 -0.49
C SER A 90 -17.52 -21.20 0.02
N ALA A 91 -16.80 -21.65 1.05
CA ALA A 91 -17.02 -22.96 1.66
C ALA A 91 -18.21 -22.99 2.63
N PHE A 92 -18.75 -21.82 3.00
CA PHE A 92 -19.85 -21.68 3.97
C PHE A 92 -21.20 -21.32 3.31
N MET A 93 -21.21 -21.04 2.00
CA MET A 93 -22.42 -20.91 1.16
C MET A 93 -22.70 -22.22 0.43
#